data_AF-F0HLG3-F1
#
_entry.id   AF-F0HLG3-F1
#
_cell.length_a   1.000
_cell.length_b   1.000
_cell.length_c   1.000
_cell.angle_alpha   90.00
_cell.angle_beta   90.00
_cell.angle_gamma   90.00
#
_symmetry.space_group_name_H-M   'P 1'
#
loop_
_entity.id
_entity.type
_entity.pdbx_description
1 polymer ?
#
loop_
_entity_poly.entity_id
_entity_poly.type
_entity_poly.pdbx_seq_one_letter_code
_entity_poly.pdbx_strand_id
1 'polypeptide(L)'
;SSWYYLSGSGAMQTGWLSKGGSWYWLDPDSGAMATGWEKASDGKWYYFEGSGAMQSSRWLKQGTAWYYLSGSGAMQTGWLLTGGAWYWMDPESGMMATGWLENGGSWYYLDPSSGAMATGTAVIDGTRYIFDDSGACADFVDE
;
A
#
# COMPACT_ATOMS: atom_id res chain seq x y z
N SER A 1 -3.16 -17.58 20.72
CA SER A 1 -1.99 -17.58 21.63
C SER A 1 -1.10 -16.42 21.26
N SER A 2 -0.64 -15.63 22.22
CA SER A 2 0.27 -14.50 21.96
C SER A 2 1.72 -14.97 22.04
N TRP A 3 2.57 -14.48 21.14
CA TRP A 3 4.01 -14.73 21.15
C TRP A 3 4.75 -13.55 21.77
N TYR A 4 5.81 -13.85 22.52
CA TYR A 4 6.69 -12.86 23.17
C TYR A 4 8.13 -13.25 22.89
N TYR A 5 9.05 -12.29 22.89
CA TYR A 5 10.47 -12.55 22.75
C TYR A 5 11.23 -12.11 23.98
N LEU A 6 12.00 -13.04 24.57
CA LEU A 6 12.91 -12.77 25.67
C LEU A 6 14.34 -12.85 25.13
N SER A 7 15.16 -11.87 25.47
CA SER A 7 16.59 -11.89 25.19
C SER A 7 17.30 -13.01 25.98
N GLY A 8 18.59 -13.24 25.71
CA GLY A 8 19.36 -14.26 26.42
C GLY A 8 19.47 -14.05 27.93
N SER A 9 19.22 -12.83 28.43
CA SER A 9 19.14 -12.53 29.87
C SER A 9 17.78 -12.80 30.49
N GLY A 10 16.78 -13.20 29.69
CA GLY A 10 15.38 -13.31 30.11
C GLY A 10 14.63 -11.98 30.10
N ALA A 11 15.25 -10.85 29.70
CA ALA A 11 14.53 -9.59 29.56
C ALA A 11 13.60 -9.64 28.34
N MET A 12 12.32 -9.35 28.53
CA MET A 12 11.33 -9.20 27.45
C MET A 12 11.75 -8.08 26.50
N GLN A 13 11.58 -8.31 25.20
CA GLN A 13 11.82 -7.31 24.16
C GLN A 13 10.48 -6.71 23.71
N THR A 14 10.52 -5.45 23.32
CA THR A 14 9.40 -4.70 22.77
C THR A 14 9.87 -3.88 21.57
N GLY A 15 8.93 -3.37 20.76
CA GLY A 15 9.20 -2.65 19.53
C GLY A 15 9.68 -3.53 18.38
N TRP A 16 10.46 -2.94 17.48
CA TRP A 16 10.99 -3.62 16.30
C TRP A 16 12.04 -4.67 16.67
N LEU A 17 11.85 -5.89 16.18
CA LEU A 17 12.80 -6.99 16.31
C LEU A 17 13.22 -7.47 14.92
N SER A 18 14.52 -7.44 14.62
CA SER A 18 15.08 -8.11 13.45
C SER A 18 15.62 -9.48 13.86
N LYS A 19 15.10 -10.55 13.23
CA LYS A 19 15.50 -11.91 13.55
C LYS A 19 15.37 -12.82 12.32
N GLY A 20 16.44 -13.55 12.02
CA GLY A 20 16.43 -14.53 10.93
C GLY A 20 16.16 -13.93 9.54
N GLY A 21 16.54 -12.66 9.33
CA GLY A 21 16.29 -11.94 8.08
C GLY A 21 14.89 -11.31 7.96
N SER A 22 14.02 -11.50 8.96
CA SER A 22 12.69 -10.92 9.01
C SER A 22 12.58 -9.85 10.09
N TRP A 23 11.67 -8.91 9.89
CA TRP A 23 11.27 -7.95 10.91
C TRP A 23 9.96 -8.38 11.57
N TYR A 24 9.85 -8.10 12.86
CA TYR A 24 8.70 -8.36 13.71
C TYR A 24 8.39 -7.09 14.52
N TRP A 25 7.13 -6.91 14.88
CA TRP A 25 6.72 -5.89 15.82
C TRP A 25 6.23 -6.54 17.11
N LEU A 26 6.85 -6.18 18.22
CA LEU A 26 6.42 -6.54 19.57
C LEU A 26 5.77 -5.30 20.17
N ASP A 27 4.53 -5.42 20.60
CA ASP A 27 3.78 -4.32 21.19
C ASP A 27 4.58 -3.63 22.31
N PRO A 28 4.76 -2.29 22.28
CA PRO A 28 5.57 -1.57 23.27
C PRO A 28 5.14 -1.76 24.73
N ASP A 29 3.84 -1.95 24.97
CA ASP A 29 3.28 -2.02 26.32
C ASP A 29 3.26 -3.45 26.86
N SER A 30 2.83 -4.42 26.04
CA SER A 30 2.64 -5.81 26.43
C SER A 30 3.77 -6.74 26.00
N GLY A 31 4.53 -6.38 24.97
CA GLY A 31 5.53 -7.24 24.31
C GLY A 31 4.92 -8.31 23.39
N ALA A 32 3.59 -8.30 23.19
CA ALA A 32 2.93 -9.25 22.32
C ALA A 32 3.31 -9.01 20.85
N MET A 33 3.69 -10.07 20.15
CA MET A 33 4.02 -10.02 18.73
C MET A 33 2.78 -9.75 17.88
N ALA A 34 2.86 -8.74 17.01
CA ALA A 34 1.79 -8.42 16.08
C ALA A 34 1.66 -9.43 14.93
N THR A 35 0.42 -9.58 14.47
CA THR A 35 0.02 -10.30 13.26
C THR A 35 -1.09 -9.50 12.58
N GLY A 36 -1.13 -9.48 11.26
CA GLY A 36 -2.05 -8.63 10.50
C GLY A 36 -1.58 -7.19 10.42
N TRP A 37 -2.52 -6.26 10.25
CA TRP A 37 -2.25 -4.83 10.21
C TRP A 37 -1.95 -4.29 11.60
N GLU A 38 -0.84 -3.54 11.72
CA GLU A 38 -0.45 -2.89 12.97
C GLU A 38 0.18 -1.53 12.67
N LYS A 39 -0.10 -0.55 13.53
CA LYS A 39 0.48 0.78 13.42
C LYS A 39 1.64 0.89 14.40
N ALA A 40 2.86 0.95 13.88
CA ALA A 40 4.04 1.02 14.72
C ALA A 40 4.20 2.42 15.34
N SER A 41 5.12 2.54 16.29
CA SER A 41 5.42 3.79 17.02
C SER A 41 5.84 4.98 16.13
N ASP A 42 6.26 4.72 14.89
CA ASP A 42 6.58 5.76 13.90
C ASP A 42 5.33 6.34 13.21
N GLY A 43 4.14 5.87 13.59
CA GLY A 43 2.87 6.29 13.04
C GLY A 43 2.53 5.67 11.68
N LYS A 44 3.31 4.71 11.18
CA LYS A 44 3.07 4.04 9.89
C LYS A 44 2.41 2.68 10.08
N TRP A 45 1.64 2.29 9.08
CA TRP A 45 1.01 0.98 9.02
C TRP A 45 1.92 -0.06 8.37
N TYR A 46 1.96 -1.24 8.96
CA TYR A 46 2.71 -2.40 8.49
C TYR A 46 1.81 -3.63 8.51
N TYR A 47 2.14 -4.62 7.69
CA TYR A 47 1.42 -5.89 7.68
C TYR A 47 2.35 -7.04 8.05
N PHE A 48 1.96 -7.81 9.06
CA PHE A 48 2.67 -8.98 9.57
C PHE A 48 1.91 -10.26 9.20
N GLU A 49 2.60 -11.27 8.67
CA GLU A 49 2.01 -12.58 8.43
C GLU A 49 1.59 -13.26 9.74
N GLY A 50 0.90 -14.40 9.67
CA GLY A 50 0.54 -15.18 10.86
C GLY A 50 1.74 -15.68 11.66
N SER A 51 2.93 -15.73 11.05
CA SER A 51 4.22 -16.00 11.70
C SER A 51 4.79 -14.79 12.45
N GLY A 52 4.21 -13.60 12.28
CA GLY A 52 4.73 -12.31 12.73
C GLY A 52 5.77 -11.69 11.82
N ALA A 53 6.17 -12.35 10.73
CA ALA A 53 7.12 -11.77 9.79
C ALA A 53 6.47 -10.62 9.00
N MET A 54 7.14 -9.47 8.97
CA MET A 54 6.70 -8.27 8.24
C MET A 54 6.78 -8.48 6.73
N GLN A 55 5.71 -8.11 6.01
CA GLN A 55 5.73 -8.01 4.55
C GLN A 55 6.38 -6.71 4.10
N SER A 56 7.15 -6.76 3.00
CA SER A 56 7.75 -5.58 2.37
C SER A 56 7.94 -5.78 0.87
N SER A 57 8.13 -4.68 0.14
CA SER A 57 8.39 -4.63 -1.30
C SER A 57 7.38 -5.39 -2.17
N ARG A 58 6.09 -5.31 -1.85
CA ARG A 58 5.07 -6.12 -2.55
C ARG A 58 3.66 -5.56 -2.46
N TRP A 59 2.85 -5.97 -3.43
CA TRP A 59 1.40 -5.90 -3.34
C TRP A 59 0.86 -6.90 -2.31
N LEU A 60 -0.17 -6.47 -1.59
CA LEU A 60 -0.94 -7.26 -0.64
C LEU A 60 -2.42 -7.13 -0.97
N LYS A 61 -3.10 -8.27 -1.14
CA LYS A 61 -4.55 -8.33 -1.29
C LYS A 61 -5.20 -8.73 0.03
N GLN A 62 -6.16 -7.94 0.49
CA GLN A 62 -6.99 -8.23 1.67
C GLN A 62 -8.46 -8.11 1.27
N GLY A 63 -9.15 -9.26 1.17
CA GLY A 63 -10.48 -9.31 0.59
C GLY A 63 -10.49 -8.80 -0.85
N THR A 64 -11.24 -7.74 -1.11
CA THR A 64 -11.31 -7.06 -2.42
C THR A 64 -10.29 -5.95 -2.58
N ALA A 65 -9.66 -5.50 -1.50
CA ALA A 65 -8.75 -4.37 -1.50
C ALA A 65 -7.31 -4.77 -1.79
N TRP A 66 -6.59 -3.90 -2.49
CA TRP A 66 -5.16 -4.00 -2.74
C TRP A 66 -4.40 -2.90 -1.99
N TYR A 67 -3.24 -3.25 -1.47
CA TYR A 67 -2.31 -2.37 -0.76
C TYR A 67 -0.90 -2.61 -1.29
N TYR A 68 -0.01 -1.65 -1.11
CA TYR A 68 1.41 -1.85 -1.41
C TYR A 68 2.25 -1.59 -0.16
N LEU A 69 3.12 -2.54 0.18
CA LEU A 69 4.08 -2.42 1.26
C LEU A 69 5.42 -2.04 0.62
N SER A 70 5.95 -0.88 1.00
CA SER A 70 7.22 -0.37 0.49
C SER A 70 8.42 -1.24 0.89
N GLY A 71 9.61 -0.83 0.45
CA GLY A 71 10.86 -1.47 0.85
C GLY A 71 11.09 -1.51 2.36
N SER A 72 10.59 -0.51 3.10
CA SER A 72 10.67 -0.51 4.57
C SER A 72 9.55 -1.33 5.24
N GLY A 73 8.63 -1.89 4.46
CA GLY A 73 7.40 -2.54 4.94
C GLY A 73 6.25 -1.58 5.21
N ALA A 74 6.50 -0.27 5.24
CA ALA A 74 5.44 0.71 5.48
C ALA A 74 4.45 0.71 4.31
N MET A 75 3.16 0.73 4.64
CA MET A 75 2.05 0.87 3.70
C MET A 75 2.23 2.16 2.88
N GLN A 76 2.08 2.06 1.56
CA GLN A 76 2.09 3.21 0.68
C GLN A 76 0.73 3.90 0.64
N THR A 77 0.79 5.22 0.52
CA THR A 77 -0.33 6.13 0.32
C THR A 77 0.05 7.14 -0.77
N GLY A 78 -0.94 7.68 -1.46
CA GLY A 78 -0.75 8.57 -2.62
C GLY A 78 -0.26 7.83 -3.88
N TRP A 79 0.39 8.59 -4.76
CA TRP A 79 0.91 8.08 -6.03
C TRP A 79 2.03 7.06 -5.83
N LEU A 80 1.90 5.91 -6.49
CA LEU A 80 2.87 4.82 -6.47
C LEU A 80 3.27 4.47 -7.90
N LEU A 81 4.57 4.57 -8.21
CA LEU A 81 5.15 4.02 -9.44
C LEU A 81 5.77 2.66 -9.16
N THR A 82 5.23 1.60 -9.76
CA THR A 82 5.79 0.26 -9.66
C THR A 82 5.49 -0.55 -10.92
N GLY A 83 6.40 -1.44 -11.31
CA GLY A 83 6.22 -2.24 -12.53
C GLY A 83 6.07 -1.43 -13.83
N GLY A 84 6.49 -0.16 -13.83
CA GLY A 84 6.35 0.74 -14.99
C GLY A 84 4.99 1.42 -15.12
N ALA A 85 4.09 1.27 -14.15
CA ALA A 85 2.78 1.92 -14.14
C ALA A 85 2.57 2.73 -12.85
N TRP A 86 1.77 3.79 -12.96
CA TRP A 86 1.31 4.58 -11.83
C TRP A 86 0.02 4.02 -11.26
N TYR A 87 -0.11 4.08 -9.94
CA TYR A 87 -1.27 3.67 -9.17
C TYR A 87 -1.56 4.77 -8.14
N TRP A 88 -2.82 4.90 -7.74
CA TRP A 88 -3.19 5.73 -6.60
C TRP A 88 -3.55 4.86 -5.41
N MET A 89 -2.83 5.04 -4.31
CA MET A 89 -3.14 4.44 -3.03
C MET A 89 -3.90 5.48 -2.21
N ASP A 90 -5.11 5.17 -1.78
CA ASP A 90 -5.93 6.10 -1.01
C ASP A 90 -5.17 6.65 0.21
N PRO A 91 -5.09 7.98 0.40
CA PRO A 91 -4.27 8.58 1.45
C PRO A 91 -4.66 8.20 2.88
N GLU A 92 -5.92 7.86 3.12
CA GLU A 92 -6.44 7.54 4.45
C GLU A 92 -6.35 6.05 4.75
N SER A 93 -6.84 5.22 3.84
CA SER A 93 -6.95 3.78 4.01
C SER A 93 -5.77 2.99 3.44
N GLY A 94 -5.02 3.56 2.50
CA GLY A 94 -3.99 2.88 1.73
C GLY A 94 -4.52 1.90 0.69
N MET A 95 -5.84 1.85 0.46
CA MET A 95 -6.45 0.99 -0.55
C MET A 95 -6.16 1.53 -1.96
N MET A 96 -5.76 0.67 -2.88
CA MET A 96 -5.58 1.03 -4.29
C MET A 96 -6.93 1.46 -4.89
N ALA A 97 -6.97 2.66 -5.47
CA ALA A 97 -8.14 3.15 -6.17
C ALA A 97 -8.23 2.62 -7.61
N THR A 98 -9.44 2.67 -8.15
CA THR A 98 -9.75 2.35 -9.55
C THR A 98 -10.80 3.33 -10.07
N GLY A 99 -10.94 3.45 -11.38
CA GLY A 99 -11.84 4.40 -12.03
C GLY A 99 -11.31 5.82 -12.05
N TRP A 100 -12.23 6.78 -12.14
CA TRP A 100 -11.91 8.21 -12.17
C TRP A 100 -11.38 8.70 -10.81
N LEU A 101 -10.28 9.46 -10.86
CA LEU A 101 -9.65 10.10 -9.71
C LEU A 101 -9.49 11.59 -9.99
N GLU A 102 -9.97 12.44 -9.09
CA GLU A 102 -9.61 13.85 -9.05
C GLU A 102 -8.45 14.05 -8.06
N ASN A 103 -7.32 14.57 -8.53
CA ASN A 103 -6.19 14.89 -7.68
C ASN A 103 -5.54 16.21 -8.12
N GLY A 104 -5.49 17.19 -7.22
CA GLY A 104 -4.86 18.48 -7.49
C GLY A 104 -5.54 19.32 -8.58
N GLY A 105 -6.84 19.13 -8.82
CA GLY A 105 -7.60 19.82 -9.86
C GLY A 105 -7.47 19.21 -11.27
N SER A 106 -6.81 18.07 -11.39
CA SER A 106 -6.75 17.27 -12.62
C SER A 106 -7.48 15.95 -12.44
N TRP A 107 -8.05 15.44 -13.53
CA TRP A 107 -8.68 14.13 -13.57
C TRP A 107 -7.73 13.09 -14.15
N TYR A 108 -7.72 11.91 -13.55
CA TYR A 108 -6.95 10.74 -13.96
C TYR A 108 -7.91 9.56 -14.07
N TYR A 109 -7.54 8.56 -14.86
CA TYR A 109 -8.27 7.31 -14.93
C TYR A 109 -7.38 6.14 -14.55
N LEU A 110 -7.79 5.40 -13.54
CA LEU A 110 -7.13 4.19 -13.05
C LEU A 110 -7.91 2.99 -13.59
N ASP A 111 -7.25 2.11 -14.35
CA ASP A 111 -7.89 0.97 -14.98
C ASP A 111 -8.67 0.11 -13.96
N PRO A 112 -9.96 -0.18 -14.17
CA PRO A 112 -10.77 -0.93 -13.20
C PRO A 112 -10.29 -2.34 -12.89
N SER A 113 -9.53 -2.97 -13.79
CA SER A 113 -9.08 -4.35 -13.64
C SER A 113 -7.73 -4.46 -12.93
N SER A 114 -6.84 -3.48 -13.16
CA SER A 114 -5.44 -3.52 -12.75
C SER A 114 -5.04 -2.38 -11.81
N GLY A 115 -5.79 -1.28 -11.79
CA GLY A 115 -5.45 -0.04 -11.09
C GLY A 115 -4.41 0.82 -11.79
N ALA A 116 -3.89 0.40 -12.94
CA ALA A 116 -2.88 1.15 -13.67
C ALA A 116 -3.46 2.45 -14.24
N MET A 117 -2.78 3.57 -14.03
CA MET A 117 -3.16 4.86 -14.56
C MET A 117 -3.04 4.89 -16.08
N ALA A 118 -4.08 5.39 -16.75
CA ALA A 118 -4.08 5.62 -18.18
C ALA A 118 -3.17 6.80 -18.57
N THR A 119 -2.53 6.67 -19.72
CA THR A 119 -1.82 7.75 -20.43
C THR A 119 -2.17 7.66 -21.92
N GLY A 120 -2.04 8.76 -22.66
CA GLY A 120 -2.42 8.81 -24.07
C GLY A 120 -3.94 8.68 -24.26
N THR A 121 -4.36 8.06 -25.36
CA THR A 121 -5.78 7.94 -25.69
C THR A 121 -6.41 6.68 -25.08
N ALA A 122 -7.54 6.83 -24.39
CA ALA A 122 -8.35 5.72 -23.87
C ALA A 122 -9.84 5.91 -24.20
N VAL A 123 -10.58 4.81 -24.35
CA VAL A 123 -12.04 4.84 -24.49
C VAL A 123 -12.65 4.34 -23.19
N ILE A 124 -13.41 5.20 -22.53
CA ILE A 124 -14.01 4.96 -21.22
C ILE A 124 -15.51 5.17 -21.36
N ASP A 125 -16.29 4.10 -21.14
CA ASP A 125 -17.75 4.08 -21.28
C ASP A 125 -18.26 4.61 -22.63
N GLY A 126 -17.49 4.38 -23.70
CA GLY A 126 -17.82 4.81 -25.07
C GLY A 126 -17.31 6.19 -25.45
N THR A 127 -16.81 6.99 -24.51
CA THR A 127 -16.20 8.30 -24.80
C THR A 127 -14.69 8.19 -24.92
N ARG A 128 -14.10 8.87 -25.91
CA ARG A 128 -12.64 8.93 -26.09
C ARG A 128 -12.07 10.06 -25.23
N TYR A 129 -11.13 9.73 -24.35
CA TYR A 129 -10.38 10.67 -23.52
C TYR A 129 -8.91 10.70 -23.93
N ILE A 130 -8.27 11.86 -23.78
CA ILE A 130 -6.85 12.06 -24.02
C ILE A 130 -6.19 12.48 -22.71
N PHE A 131 -5.26 11.66 -22.26
CA PHE A 131 -4.42 11.89 -21.09
C PHE A 131 -3.00 12.24 -21.53
N ASP A 132 -2.37 13.20 -20.86
CA ASP A 132 -0.96 13.53 -21.11
C ASP A 132 -0.01 12.49 -20.49
N ASP A 133 1.31 12.71 -20.62
CA ASP A 133 2.33 11.80 -20.08
C ASP A 133 2.32 11.69 -18.55
N SER A 134 1.71 12.67 -17.85
CA SER A 134 1.48 12.63 -16.41
C SER A 134 0.20 11.90 -16.03
N GLY A 135 -0.62 11.54 -17.02
CA GLY A 135 -1.94 10.93 -16.86
C GLY A 135 -3.07 11.92 -16.60
N ALA A 136 -2.80 13.23 -16.65
CA ALA A 136 -3.84 14.23 -16.49
C ALA A 136 -4.72 14.28 -17.75
N CYS A 137 -6.04 14.23 -17.56
CA CYS A 137 -7.02 14.33 -18.63
C CYS A 137 -6.96 15.74 -19.25
N ALA A 138 -6.50 15.82 -20.49
CA ALA A 138 -6.31 17.06 -21.22
C ALA A 138 -7.53 17.43 -22.07
N ASP A 139 -8.24 16.43 -22.60
CA ASP A 139 -9.37 16.63 -23.51
C ASP A 139 -10.26 15.38 -23.59
N PHE A 140 -11.48 15.53 -24.10
CA PHE A 140 -12.36 14.43 -24.48
C PHE A 140 -13.06 14.71 -25.81
N VAL A 141 -13.29 13.68 -26.61
CA VAL A 141 -13.95 13.77 -27.90
C VAL A 141 -15.26 12.99 -27.83
N ASP A 142 -16.38 13.71 -27.88
CA ASP A 142 -17.68 13.12 -28.19
C ASP A 142 -17.74 12.85 -29.70
N GLU A 143 -18.02 11.61 -30.09
CA GLU A 143 -18.31 11.23 -31.47
C GLU A 143 -19.78 11.50 -31.85
#